data_AF-A0A6N2Z3T5-F1
#
_entry.id   AF-A0A6N2Z3T5-F1
#
_cell.length_a   1.000
_cell.length_b   1.000
_cell.length_c   1.000
_cell.angle_alpha   90.00
_cell.angle_beta   90.00
_cell.angle_gamma   90.00
#
_symmetry.space_group_name_H-M   'P 1'
#
loop_
_entity.id
_entity.type
_entity.pdbx_description
1 polymer ?
#
loop_
_entity_poly.entity_id
_entity_poly.type
_entity_poly.pdbx_seq_one_letter_code
_entity_poly.pdbx_strand_id
1 'polypeptide(L)' 'MVLLKVLQMKLLKKIKNTYIGGKTMMINYFAMQIELGWITIEAVPKRFRKQVQELLDLSHAGLQDEEPAE' A
#
# COMPACT_ATOMS: atom_id res chain seq x y z
N MET A 1 8.77 33.94 16.52
CA MET A 1 8.88 32.49 16.82
C MET A 1 7.67 31.66 16.38
N VAL A 2 6.42 32.13 16.54
CA VAL A 2 5.21 31.36 16.19
C VAL A 2 5.13 31.02 14.70
N LEU A 3 5.38 31.99 13.81
CA LEU A 3 5.33 31.79 12.35
C LEU A 3 6.31 30.71 11.86
N LEU A 4 7.53 30.71 12.40
CA LEU A 4 8.56 29.71 12.08
C LEU A 4 8.12 28.30 12.47
N LYS A 5 7.52 28.12 13.66
CA LYS A 5 6.96 26.84 14.11
C LYS A 5 5.83 26.36 13.19
N VAL A 6 4.95 27.25 12.76
CA VAL A 6 3.84 26.93 11.84
C VAL A 6 4.37 26.46 10.47
N LEU A 7 5.39 27.14 9.93
CA LEU A 7 6.03 26.74 8.67
C LEU A 7 6.71 25.38 8.78
N GLN A 8 7.45 25.12 9.87
CA GLN A 8 8.06 23.82 10.14
C GLN A 8 7.02 22.70 10.22
N MET A 9 5.90 22.91 10.94
CA MET A 9 4.82 21.92 11.02
C MET A 9 4.21 21.58 9.65
N LYS A 10 3.97 22.59 8.81
CA LYS A 10 3.46 22.39 7.44
C LYS A 10 4.43 21.56 6.60
N LEU A 11 5.73 21.84 6.70
CA LEU A 11 6.76 21.10 5.99
C LEU A 11 6.82 19.63 6.45
N LEU A 12 6.83 19.39 7.77
CA LEU A 12 6.83 18.04 8.33
C LEU A 12 5.60 17.25 7.90
N LYS A 13 4.42 17.88 7.90
CA LYS A 13 3.17 17.25 7.42
C LYS A 13 3.28 16.87 5.94
N LYS A 14 3.85 17.75 5.10
CA LYS A 14 4.06 17.47 3.67
C LYS A 14 4.99 16.28 3.46
N ILE A 15 6.14 16.27 4.14
CA ILE A 15 7.12 15.18 4.06
C ILE A 15 6.49 13.85 4.52
N LYS A 16 5.77 13.86 5.64
CA LYS A 16 5.05 12.70 6.15
C LYS A 16 4.06 12.17 5.11
N ASN A 17 3.26 13.04 4.51
CA ASN A 17 2.28 12.64 3.51
C ASN A 17 2.93 12.06 2.26
N THR A 18 4.04 12.66 1.78
CA THR A 18 4.79 12.12 0.64
C THR A 18 5.37 10.74 0.94
N TYR A 19 5.94 10.55 2.13
CA TYR A 19 6.49 9.26 2.54
C TYR A 19 5.41 8.18 2.65
N ILE A 20 4.28 8.49 3.28
CA ILE A 20 3.14 7.57 3.39
C ILE A 20 2.59 7.24 2.00
N GLY A 21 2.37 8.25 1.17
CA GLY A 21 1.86 8.06 -0.20
C GLY A 21 2.78 7.19 -1.05
N GLY A 22 4.10 7.46 -1.03
CA GLY A 22 5.08 6.62 -1.72
C GLY A 22 5.09 5.18 -1.21
N LYS A 23 4.97 4.97 0.11
CA LYS A 23 4.87 3.64 0.70
C LYS A 23 3.63 2.88 0.18
N THR A 24 2.47 3.53 0.16
CA THR A 24 1.23 2.95 -0.34
C THR A 24 1.33 2.60 -1.82
N MET A 25 1.90 3.48 -2.64
CA MET A 25 2.11 3.21 -4.07
C MET A 25 2.97 1.97 -4.30
N MET A 26 4.04 1.79 -3.51
CA MET A 26 4.89 0.60 -3.62
C MET A 26 4.14 -0.69 -3.27
N ILE A 27 3.30 -0.67 -2.23
CA ILE A 27 2.49 -1.83 -1.83
C ILE A 27 1.52 -2.20 -2.95
N ASN A 28 0.78 -1.23 -3.49
CA ASN A 28 -0.17 -1.45 -4.58
C ASN A 28 0.52 -1.98 -5.83
N TYR A 29 1.71 -1.44 -6.15
CA TYR A 29 2.49 -1.89 -7.29
C TYR A 29 2.91 -3.37 -7.14
N PHE A 30 3.45 -3.76 -5.98
CA PHE A 30 3.83 -5.16 -5.75
C PHE A 30 2.63 -6.10 -5.78
N ALA A 31 1.49 -5.71 -5.18
CA ALA A 31 0.27 -6.51 -5.23
C ALA A 31 -0.17 -6.74 -6.68
N MET A 32 -0.22 -5.68 -7.49
CA MET A 32 -0.52 -5.78 -8.93
C MET A 32 0.45 -6.72 -9.67
N GLN A 33 1.75 -6.63 -9.42
CA GLN A 33 2.72 -7.53 -10.06
C GLN A 33 2.50 -9.00 -9.68
N ILE A 34 2.04 -9.29 -8.46
CA ILE A 34 1.70 -10.65 -8.01
C ILE A 34 0.40 -11.12 -8.67
N GLU A 35 -0.66 -10.31 -8.70
CA GLU A 35 -1.94 -10.66 -9.34
C GLU A 35 -1.75 -10.96 -10.84
N LEU A 36 -0.87 -10.23 -11.52
CA LEU A 36 -0.53 -10.46 -12.92
C LEU A 36 0.46 -11.63 -13.13
N GLY A 37 0.90 -12.29 -12.06
CA GLY A 37 1.83 -13.41 -12.11
C GLY A 37 3.26 -13.04 -12.52
N TRP A 38 3.64 -11.75 -12.47
CA TRP A 38 4.98 -11.31 -12.85
C TRP A 38 6.04 -11.64 -11.80
N ILE A 39 5.64 -11.63 -10.52
CA ILE A 39 6.50 -11.98 -9.38
C ILE A 39 5.70 -12.80 -8.36
N THR A 40 6.41 -13.44 -7.42
CA THR A 40 5.81 -14.05 -6.23
C THR A 40 6.12 -13.21 -4.98
N ILE A 41 5.43 -13.50 -3.86
CA ILE A 41 5.58 -12.74 -2.61
C ILE A 41 7.02 -12.77 -2.05
N GLU A 42 7.81 -13.80 -2.36
CA GLU A 42 9.20 -13.93 -1.96
C GLU A 42 10.10 -12.86 -2.59
N ALA A 43 9.77 -12.42 -3.81
CA ALA A 43 10.50 -11.37 -4.53
C ALA A 43 10.21 -9.96 -3.95
N VAL A 44 9.12 -9.80 -3.21
CA VAL A 44 8.77 -8.53 -2.55
C VAL A 44 9.74 -8.27 -1.38
N PRO A 45 10.25 -7.04 -1.19
CA PRO A 45 11.09 -6.71 -0.04
C PRO A 45 10.40 -7.04 1.29
N LYS A 46 11.14 -7.67 2.22
CA LYS A 46 10.60 -8.17 3.51
C LYS A 46 9.69 -7.18 4.24
N ARG A 47 10.04 -5.89 4.25
CA ARG A 47 9.29 -4.82 4.92
C ARG A 47 7.88 -4.57 4.35
N PHE A 48 7.58 -5.04 3.14
CA PHE A 48 6.29 -4.85 2.48
C PHE A 48 5.45 -6.12 2.39
N ARG A 49 6.07 -7.32 2.49
CA ARG A 49 5.40 -8.61 2.29
C ARG A 49 4.07 -8.75 3.04
N LYS A 50 4.07 -8.45 4.34
CA LYS A 50 2.86 -8.54 5.17
C LYS A 50 1.73 -7.67 4.62
N GLN A 51 2.02 -6.42 4.28
CA GLN A 51 1.03 -5.46 3.80
C GLN A 51 0.55 -5.80 2.38
N VAL A 52 1.43 -6.36 1.55
CA VAL A 52 1.06 -6.84 0.20
C VAL A 52 0.17 -8.07 0.32
N GLN A 53 0.51 -9.03 1.18
CA GLN A 53 -0.30 -10.22 1.42
C GLN A 53 -1.69 -9.85 1.93
N GLU A 54 -1.79 -8.98 2.94
CA GLU A 54 -3.07 -8.48 3.46
C GLU A 54 -3.94 -7.86 2.35
N LEU A 55 -3.33 -7.11 1.43
CA LEU A 55 -4.07 -6.48 0.31
C LEU A 55 -4.58 -7.51 -0.70
N LEU A 56 -3.78 -8.53 -1.02
CA LEU A 56 -4.18 -9.63 -1.90
C LEU A 56 -5.31 -10.44 -1.27
N ASP A 57 -5.17 -10.79 0.00
CA ASP A 57 -6.18 -11.55 0.74
C ASP A 57 -7.53 -10.81 0.76
N LEU A 58 -7.52 -9.48 0.96
CA LEU A 58 -8.72 -8.64 0.89
C LEU A 58 -9.31 -8.59 -0.54
N SER A 59 -8.46 -8.52 -1.56
CA SER A 59 -8.86 -8.52 -2.97
C SER A 59 -9.60 -9.82 -3.33
N HIS A 60 -9.09 -10.97 -2.89
CA HIS A 60 -9.67 -12.29 -3.16
C HIS A 60 -10.89 -12.62 -2.28
N ALA A 61 -10.96 -12.08 -1.07
CA ALA A 61 -12.14 -12.24 -0.21
C ALA A 61 -13.38 -11.57 -0.83
N GLY A 62 -13.21 -10.38 -1.43
CA GLY A 62 -14.31 -9.67 -2.10
C GLY A 62 -14.84 -10.35 -3.38
N LEU A 63 -14.12 -11.35 -3.91
CA LEU A 63 -14.52 -12.11 -5.11
C LEU A 63 -15.27 -13.41 -4.77
N GLN A 64 -15.27 -13.84 -3.50
CA GLN A 64 -15.90 -15.11 -3.09
C GLN A 64 -17.39 -14.97 -2.75
N ASP A 65 -17.90 -13.74 -2.57
CA ASP A 65 -19.33 -13.49 -2.30
C ASP A 65 -20.21 -13.51 -3.58
N GLU A 66 -19.62 -13.74 -4.76
CA GLU A 66 -20.33 -13.93 -6.04
C GLU A 66 -20.34 -15.41 -6.46
N GLU A 67 -20.96 -16.30 -5.68
CA GLU A 67 -21.41 -17.59 -6.22
C GLU A 67 -22.68 -17.37 -7.08
N PRO A 68 -22.70 -17.81 -8.36
CA PRO A 68 -23.92 -17.76 -9.15
C PRO A 68 -24.90 -18.78 -8.60
N ALA A 69 -26.07 -18.31 -8.16
CA ALA A 69 -27.20 -19.16 -7.85
C ALA A 69 -27.57 -19.97 -9.11
N GLU A 70 -27.34 -21.29 -9.07
CA GLU A 70 -27.89 -22.27 -10.01
C GLU A 70 -29.43 -22.26 -10.01
#